data_AF-A0A2J5HLE8-F1
#
_entry.id   AF-A0A2J5HLE8-F1
#
_cell.length_a   1.000
_cell.length_b   1.000
_cell.length_c   1.000
_cell.angle_alpha   90.00
_cell.angle_beta   90.00
_cell.angle_gamma   90.00
#
_symmetry.space_group_name_H-M   'P 1'
#
loop_
_entity.id
_entity.type
_entity.pdbx_description
1 polymer ?
#
loop_
_entity_poly.entity_id
_entity_poly.type
_entity_poly.pdbx_seq_one_letter_code
_entity_poly.pdbx_strand_id
1 'polypeptide(L)'
;MQPATADPDTQHDVHVMLLDYLLCINISRIIHSKKLGNQELDCDWDVDIWWLINTIETSPFEEISNDLRIKIQLLNVITTFYRYTGPDQTTASDAQRPPLHTESQSTTATGDSRAVIKAAAEFDTLCNVAHAIVSGSRKEEITAQFIAQAAREEYQLSGGVDPSMYLAWASEALSQTPGLRQSTVEFVASLVDRVSRADSREGLFTEPGARQLEAYLLEFVSDLMQVLEPPILIQLERGVLSGMSREETQLLKHKVGMR
;
A
#
# COMPACT_ATOMS: atom_id res chain seq x y z
N MET A 1 35.29 19.24 22.99
CA MET A 1 35.32 19.13 21.53
C MET A 1 33.89 19.05 21.05
N GLN A 2 33.45 19.91 20.13
CA GLN A 2 32.23 19.61 19.38
C GLN A 2 32.52 18.40 18.48
N PRO A 3 31.56 17.47 18.29
CA PRO A 3 31.72 16.43 17.28
C PRO A 3 31.86 17.10 15.92
N ALA A 4 32.79 16.62 15.10
CA ALA A 4 32.87 17.06 13.71
C ALA A 4 31.62 16.54 12.98
N THR A 5 30.70 17.43 12.67
CA THR A 5 29.60 17.15 11.74
C THR A 5 30.18 16.95 10.35
N ALA A 6 29.62 16.00 9.59
CA ALA A 6 29.90 15.91 8.16
C ALA A 6 29.50 17.21 7.45
N ASP A 7 30.05 17.44 6.26
CA ASP A 7 29.53 18.47 5.37
C ASP A 7 28.07 18.17 4.98
N PRO A 8 27.27 19.20 4.63
CA PRO A 8 25.85 19.04 4.33
C PRO A 8 25.57 18.07 3.18
N ASP A 9 26.42 18.06 2.15
CA ASP A 9 26.29 17.22 0.96
C ASP A 9 26.44 15.73 1.35
N THR A 10 27.54 15.39 2.05
CA THR A 10 27.75 14.03 2.60
C THR A 10 26.64 13.63 3.57
N GLN A 11 26.11 14.55 4.36
CA GLN A 11 24.98 14.26 5.25
C GLN A 11 23.70 13.94 4.45
N HIS A 12 23.43 14.67 3.37
CA HIS A 12 22.30 14.41 2.48
C HIS A 12 22.41 13.02 1.82
N ASP A 13 23.57 12.69 1.24
CA ASP A 13 23.83 11.37 0.63
C ASP A 13 23.60 10.22 1.63
N VAL A 14 24.09 10.38 2.86
CA VAL A 14 23.87 9.39 3.94
C VAL A 14 22.39 9.28 4.30
N HIS A 15 21.65 10.38 4.40
CA HIS A 15 20.20 10.34 4.65
C HIS A 15 19.45 9.63 3.51
N VAL A 16 19.81 9.89 2.25
CA VAL A 16 19.22 9.25 1.07
C VAL A 16 19.50 7.74 1.08
N MET A 17 20.74 7.31 1.35
CA MET A 17 21.10 5.90 1.47
C MET A 17 20.37 5.19 2.63
N LEU A 18 20.19 5.87 3.77
CA LEU A 18 19.46 5.34 4.91
C LEU A 18 17.96 5.21 4.61
N LEU A 19 17.35 6.22 3.99
CA LEU A 19 15.94 6.18 3.60
C LEU A 19 15.68 5.02 2.62
N ASP A 20 16.51 4.87 1.59
CA ASP A 20 16.36 3.80 0.60
C ASP A 20 16.42 2.39 1.23
N TYR A 21 17.40 2.18 2.11
CA TYR A 21 17.55 0.96 2.90
C TYR A 21 16.33 0.68 3.79
N LEU A 22 15.84 1.69 4.53
CA LEU A 22 14.69 1.56 5.42
C LEU A 22 13.39 1.31 4.66
N LEU A 23 13.16 1.98 3.52
CA LEU A 23 12.02 1.72 2.65
C LEU A 23 12.02 0.28 2.16
N CYS A 24 13.14 -0.19 1.60
CA CYS A 24 13.25 -1.54 1.07
C CYS A 24 13.05 -2.62 2.15
N ILE A 25 13.62 -2.43 3.34
CA ILE A 25 13.43 -3.38 4.45
C ILE A 25 11.98 -3.40 4.92
N ASN A 26 11.33 -2.25 5.13
CA ASN A 26 9.97 -2.24 5.65
C ASN A 26 8.95 -2.74 4.62
N ILE A 27 9.09 -2.38 3.34
CA ILE A 27 8.29 -2.98 2.25
C ILE A 27 8.50 -4.49 2.22
N SER A 28 9.74 -4.99 2.29
CA SER A 28 10.03 -6.43 2.31
C SER A 28 9.42 -7.13 3.53
N ARG A 29 9.55 -6.55 4.73
CA ARG A 29 8.94 -7.08 5.98
C ARG A 29 7.43 -7.23 5.84
N ILE A 30 6.77 -6.23 5.24
CA ILE A 30 5.31 -6.23 5.03
C ILE A 30 4.87 -7.30 4.01
N ILE A 31 5.61 -7.47 2.90
CA ILE A 31 5.37 -8.56 1.94
C ILE A 31 5.51 -9.93 2.64
N HIS A 32 6.53 -10.09 3.49
CA HIS A 32 6.84 -11.37 4.14
C HIS A 32 5.91 -11.73 5.31
N SER A 33 5.53 -10.77 6.17
CA SER A 33 4.65 -11.05 7.31
C SER A 33 3.29 -11.57 6.86
N LYS A 34 2.73 -10.95 5.81
CA LYS A 34 1.44 -11.30 5.22
C LYS A 34 1.47 -12.61 4.41
N LYS A 35 2.57 -12.90 3.70
CA LYS A 35 2.77 -14.23 3.07
C LYS A 35 2.85 -15.38 4.08
N LEU A 36 3.25 -15.11 5.33
CA LEU A 36 3.35 -16.11 6.39
C LEU A 36 2.12 -16.17 7.32
N GLY A 37 1.14 -15.28 7.14
CA GLY A 37 -0.05 -15.22 8.01
C GLY A 37 0.22 -14.75 9.44
N ASN A 38 1.37 -14.12 9.70
CA ASN A 38 1.71 -13.61 11.03
C ASN A 38 0.97 -12.29 11.30
N GLN A 39 0.32 -12.20 12.47
CA GLN A 39 -0.77 -11.25 12.69
C GLN A 39 -0.37 -9.90 13.29
N GLU A 40 0.85 -9.76 13.83
CA GLU A 40 1.38 -8.50 14.36
C GLU A 40 2.37 -7.87 13.37
N LEU A 41 1.86 -6.93 12.57
CA LEU A 41 2.68 -5.89 11.96
C LEU A 41 2.80 -4.75 12.97
N ASP A 42 3.90 -4.74 13.71
CA ASP A 42 4.27 -3.58 14.53
C ASP A 42 4.59 -2.39 13.61
N CYS A 43 3.85 -1.28 13.80
CA CYS A 43 3.88 -0.10 12.94
C CYS A 43 4.89 0.96 13.41
N ASP A 44 5.72 0.66 14.41
CA ASP A 44 6.70 1.58 15.01
C ASP A 44 7.74 2.16 14.03
N TRP A 45 7.86 1.59 12.83
CA TRP A 45 8.74 2.11 11.75
C TRP A 45 8.23 3.40 11.07
N ASP A 46 6.98 3.84 11.33
CA ASP A 46 6.36 4.99 10.65
C ASP A 46 7.03 6.34 11.02
N VAL A 47 7.50 6.49 12.27
CA VAL A 47 8.05 7.76 12.79
C VAL A 47 9.41 8.10 12.16
N ASP A 48 10.33 7.14 12.12
CA ASP A 48 11.70 7.36 11.63
C ASP A 48 11.75 7.59 10.12
N ILE A 49 10.92 6.87 9.34
CA ILE A 49 10.85 7.03 7.89
C ILE A 49 10.23 8.37 7.52
N TRP A 50 9.13 8.77 8.17
CA TRP A 50 8.47 10.04 7.86
C TRP A 50 9.38 11.23 8.19
N TRP A 51 10.12 11.18 9.30
CA TRP A 51 11.12 12.21 9.61
C TRP A 51 12.24 12.31 8.55
N LEU A 52 12.76 11.18 8.06
CA LEU A 52 13.75 11.16 6.98
C LEU A 52 13.20 11.75 5.67
N ILE A 53 11.98 11.37 5.26
CA ILE A 53 11.32 11.89 4.06
C ILE A 53 11.22 13.42 4.14
N ASN A 54 10.67 13.98 5.22
CA ASN A 54 10.57 15.43 5.39
C ASN A 54 11.94 16.13 5.39
N THR A 55 12.98 15.50 5.95
CA THR A 55 14.34 16.05 6.01
C THR A 55 15.01 16.10 4.63
N ILE A 56 14.68 15.15 3.75
CA ILE A 56 15.17 15.08 2.37
C ILE A 56 14.34 15.98 1.44
N GLU A 57 13.02 16.00 1.56
CA GLU A 57 12.14 16.86 0.75
C GLU A 57 12.30 18.36 1.05
N THR A 58 12.74 18.73 2.25
CA THR A 58 13.05 20.12 2.61
C THR A 58 14.51 20.51 2.37
N SER A 59 15.35 19.58 1.88
CA SER A 59 16.75 19.86 1.56
C SER A 59 16.88 20.68 0.26
N PRO A 60 17.87 21.60 0.17
CA PRO A 60 18.17 22.36 -1.05
C PRO A 60 19.06 21.60 -2.06
N PHE A 61 19.27 20.30 -1.85
CA PHE A 61 20.17 19.46 -2.65
C PHE A 61 19.44 18.83 -3.86
N GLU A 62 20.12 17.93 -4.56
CA GLU A 62 19.66 17.35 -5.84
C GLU A 62 18.33 16.58 -5.71
N GLU A 63 17.54 16.51 -6.79
CA GLU A 63 16.24 15.83 -6.75
C GLU A 63 16.41 14.33 -6.45
N ILE A 64 15.60 13.81 -5.52
CA ILE A 64 15.55 12.38 -5.22
C ILE A 64 15.33 11.53 -6.48
N SER A 65 16.04 10.40 -6.57
CA SER A 65 15.95 9.51 -7.73
C SER A 65 14.51 9.01 -7.94
N ASN A 66 14.14 8.77 -9.20
CA ASN A 66 12.82 8.21 -9.53
C ASN A 66 12.59 6.86 -8.83
N ASP A 67 13.62 6.03 -8.73
CA ASP A 67 13.58 4.74 -8.02
C ASP A 67 13.20 4.92 -6.53
N LEU A 68 13.86 5.87 -5.84
CA LEU A 68 13.55 6.20 -4.46
C LEU A 68 12.12 6.78 -4.31
N ARG A 69 11.71 7.65 -5.24
CA ARG A 69 10.35 8.19 -5.28
C ARG A 69 9.30 7.08 -5.45
N ILE A 70 9.56 6.07 -6.27
CA ILE A 70 8.68 4.89 -6.41
C ILE A 70 8.62 4.11 -5.09
N LYS A 71 9.74 3.90 -4.40
CA LYS A 71 9.78 3.22 -3.09
C LYS A 71 8.99 3.96 -2.00
N ILE A 72 9.07 5.30 -1.95
CA ILE A 72 8.24 6.12 -1.06
C ILE A 72 6.75 5.91 -1.36
N GLN A 73 6.35 5.99 -2.64
CA GLN A 73 4.95 5.83 -3.04
C GLN A 73 4.44 4.39 -2.81
N LEU A 74 5.28 3.37 -3.00
CA LEU A 74 4.99 1.99 -2.63
C LEU A 74 4.64 1.89 -1.14
N LEU A 75 5.47 2.46 -0.25
CA LEU A 75 5.18 2.45 1.18
C LEU A 75 3.88 3.22 1.51
N ASN A 76 3.61 4.38 0.89
CA ASN A 76 2.37 5.13 1.12
C ASN A 76 1.11 4.32 0.77
N VAL A 77 1.12 3.64 -0.39
CA VAL A 77 0.03 2.78 -0.86
C VAL A 77 -0.18 1.61 0.11
N ILE A 78 0.90 0.88 0.40
CA ILE A 78 0.93 -0.27 1.30
C ILE A 78 0.35 0.10 2.67
N THR A 79 0.82 1.19 3.26
CA THR A 79 0.51 1.55 4.65
C THR A 79 -0.88 2.14 4.79
N THR A 80 -1.34 2.92 3.80
CA THR A 80 -2.74 3.35 3.70
C THR A 80 -3.68 2.15 3.57
N PHE A 81 -3.31 1.15 2.75
CA PHE A 81 -4.09 -0.07 2.58
C PHE A 81 -4.09 -0.99 3.83
N TYR A 82 -2.97 -1.07 4.56
CA TYR A 82 -2.92 -1.85 5.81
C TYR A 82 -3.64 -1.19 6.98
N ARG A 83 -3.66 0.15 7.06
CA ARG A 83 -4.52 0.89 7.99
C ARG A 83 -6.01 0.64 7.72
N TYR A 84 -6.37 0.40 6.47
CA TYR A 84 -7.73 0.02 6.06
C TYR A 84 -8.08 -1.45 6.37
N THR A 85 -7.15 -2.40 6.17
CA THR A 85 -7.38 -3.85 6.43
C THR A 85 -7.04 -4.32 7.85
N GLY A 86 -6.71 -3.40 8.77
CA GLY A 86 -6.24 -3.71 10.12
C GLY A 86 -7.33 -4.25 11.08
N PRO A 87 -6.95 -5.00 12.13
CA PRO A 87 -7.89 -5.62 13.06
C PRO A 87 -8.71 -4.64 13.91
N ASP A 88 -8.24 -3.41 14.10
CA ASP A 88 -8.89 -2.37 14.94
C ASP A 88 -10.33 -2.00 14.49
N GLN A 89 -10.74 -2.37 13.28
CA GLN A 89 -12.07 -2.05 12.75
C GLN A 89 -13.07 -3.22 12.81
N THR A 90 -12.65 -4.45 13.13
CA THR A 90 -13.54 -5.64 13.01
C THR A 90 -14.09 -6.18 14.34
N THR A 91 -13.60 -5.72 15.50
CA THR A 91 -14.10 -6.17 16.82
C THR A 91 -15.09 -5.19 17.45
N ALA A 92 -16.28 -5.11 16.85
CA ALA A 92 -17.46 -4.47 17.44
C ALA A 92 -18.66 -5.44 17.46
N SER A 93 -18.48 -6.62 18.07
CA SER A 93 -19.59 -7.50 18.46
C SER A 93 -19.24 -8.33 19.70
N ASP A 94 -20.28 -8.61 20.48
CA ASP A 94 -20.32 -9.42 21.70
C ASP A 94 -19.52 -8.97 22.93
N ALA A 95 -20.06 -7.95 23.61
CA ALA A 95 -20.25 -8.02 25.07
C ALA A 95 -21.57 -7.34 25.48
N GLN A 96 -22.44 -8.08 26.19
CA GLN A 96 -23.87 -7.81 26.30
C GLN A 96 -24.27 -7.15 27.64
N ARG A 97 -24.89 -5.95 27.61
CA ARG A 97 -25.76 -5.45 28.70
C ARG A 97 -26.60 -4.20 28.32
N PRO A 98 -27.92 -4.15 28.59
CA PRO A 98 -28.79 -3.00 28.35
C PRO A 98 -29.22 -2.30 29.68
N PRO A 99 -30.05 -1.25 29.71
CA PRO A 99 -29.61 0.13 29.44
C PRO A 99 -30.16 1.19 30.44
N LEU A 100 -29.49 2.33 30.63
CA LEU A 100 -30.10 3.52 31.27
C LEU A 100 -29.67 4.85 30.60
N HIS A 101 -30.63 5.45 29.90
CA HIS A 101 -30.80 6.86 29.54
C HIS A 101 -29.68 7.67 28.85
N THR A 102 -29.93 7.88 27.55
CA THR A 102 -30.14 9.21 26.95
C THR A 102 -29.10 10.31 27.21
N GLU A 103 -28.17 10.47 26.27
CA GLU A 103 -27.99 11.77 25.61
C GLU A 103 -27.51 11.57 24.17
N SER A 104 -28.20 12.19 23.20
CA SER A 104 -27.93 11.99 21.78
C SER A 104 -26.74 12.82 21.31
N GLN A 105 -25.60 12.17 21.09
CA GLN A 105 -24.56 12.70 20.20
C GLN A 105 -24.39 11.75 19.01
N SER A 106 -24.93 12.16 17.88
CA SER A 106 -24.82 11.44 16.60
C SER A 106 -23.45 11.72 15.97
N THR A 107 -22.40 11.07 16.46
CA THR A 107 -21.15 10.91 15.71
C THR A 107 -21.36 9.80 14.67
N THR A 108 -21.69 10.18 13.44
CA THR A 108 -21.93 9.23 12.34
C THR A 108 -20.62 8.52 11.95
N ALA A 109 -20.70 7.19 11.80
CA ALA A 109 -19.62 6.37 11.25
C ALA A 109 -19.41 6.72 9.76
N THR A 110 -18.59 7.74 9.51
CA THR A 110 -18.38 8.36 8.19
C THR A 110 -16.91 8.25 7.73
N GLY A 111 -16.12 7.42 8.42
CA GLY A 111 -14.67 7.31 8.24
C GLY A 111 -14.24 6.36 7.14
N ASP A 112 -14.93 5.22 6.99
CA ASP A 112 -14.27 4.02 6.46
C ASP A 112 -14.34 3.89 4.93
N SER A 113 -15.46 4.28 4.29
CA SER A 113 -15.56 4.38 2.81
C SER A 113 -14.52 5.35 2.21
N ARG A 114 -14.04 6.32 2.99
CA ARG A 114 -12.94 7.21 2.57
C ARG A 114 -11.58 6.50 2.51
N ALA A 115 -11.40 5.35 3.18
CA ALA A 115 -10.11 4.68 3.28
C ALA A 115 -9.71 3.95 1.99
N VAL A 116 -10.62 3.20 1.34
CA VAL A 116 -10.35 2.58 0.02
C VAL A 116 -10.17 3.63 -1.05
N ILE A 117 -10.98 4.70 -1.03
CA ILE A 117 -10.83 5.84 -1.94
C ILE A 117 -9.45 6.49 -1.77
N LYS A 118 -8.96 6.64 -0.52
CA LYS A 118 -7.61 7.13 -0.26
C LYS A 118 -6.55 6.17 -0.82
N ALA A 119 -6.65 4.86 -0.53
CA ALA A 119 -5.69 3.87 -1.02
C ALA A 119 -5.62 3.83 -2.56
N ALA A 120 -6.76 4.00 -3.24
CA ALA A 120 -6.83 4.11 -4.70
C ALA A 120 -6.15 5.38 -5.23
N ALA A 121 -6.25 6.52 -4.53
CA ALA A 121 -5.59 7.77 -4.90
C ALA A 121 -4.06 7.70 -4.71
N GLU A 122 -3.59 7.07 -3.63
CA GLU A 122 -2.15 6.77 -3.45
C GLU A 122 -1.67 5.83 -4.59
N PHE A 123 -2.48 4.83 -4.97
CA PHE A 123 -2.14 3.88 -6.04
C PHE A 123 -2.05 4.54 -7.42
N ASP A 124 -2.95 5.47 -7.76
CA ASP A 124 -2.84 6.25 -8.99
C ASP A 124 -1.57 7.11 -8.99
N THR A 125 -1.26 7.75 -7.86
CA THR A 125 -0.03 8.54 -7.66
C THR A 125 1.22 7.69 -7.88
N LEU A 126 1.29 6.49 -7.28
CA LEU A 126 2.34 5.51 -7.52
C LEU A 126 2.46 5.15 -9.00
N CYS A 127 1.35 4.85 -9.68
CA CYS A 127 1.37 4.49 -11.10
C CYS A 127 1.83 5.64 -12.01
N ASN A 128 1.54 6.89 -11.65
CA ASN A 128 1.98 8.06 -12.41
C ASN A 128 3.49 8.30 -12.25
N VAL A 129 4.04 8.10 -11.05
CA VAL A 129 5.49 8.12 -10.80
C VAL A 129 6.19 6.95 -11.50
N ALA A 130 5.63 5.74 -11.39
CA ALA A 130 6.20 4.51 -11.94
C ALA A 130 5.81 4.21 -13.40
N HIS A 131 5.28 5.18 -14.15
CA HIS A 131 4.68 4.98 -15.49
C HIS A 131 5.62 4.35 -16.54
N ALA A 132 6.94 4.50 -16.38
CA ALA A 132 7.94 3.89 -17.25
C ALA A 132 8.13 2.37 -17.02
N ILE A 133 7.64 1.87 -15.88
CA ILE A 133 7.80 0.49 -15.41
C ILE A 133 6.44 -0.23 -15.34
N VAL A 134 5.40 0.46 -14.84
CA VAL A 134 4.05 -0.09 -14.67
C VAL A 134 3.31 -0.06 -16.01
N SER A 135 2.94 -1.24 -16.53
CA SER A 135 2.12 -1.33 -17.73
C SER A 135 0.70 -0.79 -17.48
N GLY A 136 0.12 -0.13 -18.50
CA GLY A 136 -1.25 0.37 -18.44
C GLY A 136 -2.26 -0.70 -18.04
N SER A 137 -2.15 -1.90 -18.60
CA SER A 137 -3.01 -3.04 -18.27
C SER A 137 -2.95 -3.49 -16.81
N ARG A 138 -1.79 -3.37 -16.13
CA ARG A 138 -1.66 -3.69 -14.70
C ARG A 138 -2.22 -2.58 -13.81
N LYS A 139 -2.08 -1.31 -14.23
CA LYS A 139 -2.78 -0.17 -13.61
C LYS A 139 -4.29 -0.37 -13.69
N GLU A 140 -4.82 -0.60 -14.88
CA GLU A 140 -6.24 -0.82 -15.16
C GLU A 140 -6.83 -2.00 -14.34
N GLU A 141 -6.12 -3.13 -14.28
CA GLU A 141 -6.53 -4.32 -13.51
C GLU A 141 -6.71 -4.01 -12.01
N ILE A 142 -5.75 -3.32 -11.39
CA ILE A 142 -5.77 -3.03 -9.93
C ILE A 142 -6.74 -1.89 -9.60
N THR A 143 -6.81 -0.85 -10.43
CA THR A 143 -7.83 0.22 -10.31
C THR A 143 -9.24 -0.37 -10.32
N ALA A 144 -9.49 -1.37 -11.17
CA ALA A 144 -10.78 -2.05 -11.19
C ALA A 144 -11.08 -2.87 -9.91
N GLN A 145 -10.06 -3.46 -9.27
CA GLN A 145 -10.23 -4.08 -7.95
C GLN A 145 -10.57 -3.04 -6.86
N PHE A 146 -9.95 -1.86 -6.89
CA PHE A 146 -10.31 -0.74 -6.01
C PHE A 146 -11.77 -0.28 -6.22
N ILE A 147 -12.22 -0.11 -7.47
CA ILE A 147 -13.61 0.25 -7.80
C ILE A 147 -14.59 -0.81 -7.26
N ALA A 148 -14.30 -2.09 -7.49
CA ALA A 148 -15.16 -3.19 -7.03
C ALA A 148 -15.26 -3.27 -5.49
N GLN A 149 -14.16 -3.01 -4.77
CA GLN A 149 -14.15 -3.00 -3.31
C GLN A 149 -14.84 -1.75 -2.73
N ALA A 150 -14.65 -0.57 -3.33
CA ALA A 150 -15.36 0.65 -2.93
C ALA A 150 -16.89 0.51 -3.10
N ALA A 151 -17.35 -0.05 -4.23
CA ALA A 151 -18.77 -0.31 -4.47
C ALA A 151 -19.39 -1.26 -3.42
N ARG A 152 -18.60 -2.24 -2.95
CA ARG A 152 -19.01 -3.19 -1.91
C ARG A 152 -19.14 -2.52 -0.54
N GLU A 153 -18.19 -1.67 -0.16
CA GLU A 153 -18.24 -0.94 1.11
C GLU A 153 -19.42 0.02 1.17
N GLU A 154 -19.64 0.79 0.10
CA GLU A 154 -20.75 1.73 0.05
C GLU A 154 -22.11 1.00 0.11
N TYR A 155 -22.22 -0.19 -0.52
CA TYR A 155 -23.37 -1.06 -0.33
C TYR A 155 -23.53 -1.53 1.13
N GLN A 156 -22.45 -1.94 1.81
CA GLN A 156 -22.50 -2.35 3.22
C GLN A 156 -22.95 -1.19 4.13
N LEU A 157 -22.42 0.02 3.92
CA LEU A 157 -22.80 1.23 4.65
C LEU A 157 -24.27 1.63 4.40
N SER A 158 -24.81 1.36 3.21
CA SER A 158 -26.23 1.62 2.90
C SER A 158 -27.25 0.78 3.68
N GLY A 159 -26.80 -0.09 4.60
CA GLY A 159 -27.65 -1.09 5.26
C GLY A 159 -28.15 -2.19 4.31
N GLY A 160 -27.49 -2.33 3.15
CA GLY A 160 -27.86 -3.26 2.10
C GLY A 160 -29.21 -2.98 1.44
N VAL A 161 -29.68 -1.72 1.44
CA VAL A 161 -31.06 -1.34 1.06
C VAL A 161 -31.29 -1.39 -0.45
N ASP A 162 -30.39 -0.83 -1.26
CA ASP A 162 -30.43 -0.96 -2.73
C ASP A 162 -29.00 -1.08 -3.33
N PRO A 163 -28.57 -2.29 -3.71
CA PRO A 163 -27.28 -2.50 -4.37
C PRO A 163 -27.22 -2.00 -5.82
N SER A 164 -28.37 -1.82 -6.50
CA SER A 164 -28.40 -1.55 -7.94
C SER A 164 -27.72 -0.21 -8.28
N MET A 165 -27.85 0.79 -7.41
CA MET A 165 -27.22 2.11 -7.56
C MET A 165 -25.68 2.04 -7.54
N TYR A 166 -25.11 1.33 -6.57
CA TYR A 166 -23.65 1.21 -6.40
C TYR A 166 -23.03 0.34 -7.49
N LEU A 167 -23.76 -0.69 -7.93
CA LEU A 167 -23.35 -1.54 -9.04
C LEU A 167 -23.47 -0.85 -10.40
N ALA A 168 -24.47 0.00 -10.61
CA ALA A 168 -24.56 0.84 -11.80
C ALA A 168 -23.39 1.83 -11.87
N TRP A 169 -23.06 2.48 -10.74
CA TRP A 169 -21.87 3.32 -10.63
C TRP A 169 -20.58 2.55 -10.92
N ALA A 170 -20.40 1.37 -10.32
CA ALA A 170 -19.21 0.54 -10.54
C ALA A 170 -19.11 0.09 -12.00
N SER A 171 -20.22 -0.36 -12.60
CA SER A 171 -20.28 -0.76 -14.01
C SER A 171 -19.97 0.39 -14.96
N GLU A 172 -20.40 1.61 -14.64
CA GLU A 172 -20.07 2.82 -15.42
C GLU A 172 -18.58 3.19 -15.27
N ALA A 173 -18.04 3.20 -14.05
CA ALA A 173 -16.62 3.47 -13.82
C ALA A 173 -15.70 2.44 -14.50
N LEU A 174 -16.12 1.18 -14.55
CA LEU A 174 -15.41 0.11 -15.26
C LEU A 174 -15.57 0.20 -16.78
N SER A 175 -16.72 0.64 -17.30
CA SER A 175 -16.91 0.83 -18.75
C SER A 175 -16.02 1.95 -19.31
N GLN A 176 -15.68 2.94 -18.46
CA GLN A 176 -14.72 3.99 -18.77
C GLN A 176 -13.24 3.57 -18.62
N THR A 177 -12.97 2.34 -18.14
CA THR A 177 -11.62 1.79 -17.99
C THR A 177 -11.32 0.83 -19.16
N PRO A 178 -10.50 1.20 -20.16
CA PRO A 178 -10.08 0.29 -21.23
C PRO A 178 -9.18 -0.84 -20.68
N GLY A 179 -8.90 -1.85 -21.51
CA GLY A 179 -7.88 -2.89 -21.23
C GLY A 179 -8.22 -3.94 -20.14
N LEU A 180 -9.33 -3.76 -19.43
CA LEU A 180 -9.85 -4.64 -18.39
C LEU A 180 -9.85 -6.14 -18.75
N ARG A 181 -9.31 -6.99 -17.87
CA ARG A 181 -9.48 -8.45 -17.98
C ARG A 181 -10.95 -8.83 -17.84
N GLN A 182 -11.39 -9.72 -18.72
CA GLN A 182 -12.71 -10.34 -18.71
C GLN A 182 -13.10 -10.89 -17.32
N SER A 183 -12.15 -11.48 -16.57
CA SER A 183 -12.38 -11.98 -15.21
C SER A 183 -12.80 -10.91 -14.19
N THR A 184 -12.37 -9.67 -14.35
CA THR A 184 -12.74 -8.56 -13.44
C THR A 184 -14.12 -8.01 -13.80
N VAL A 185 -14.43 -7.92 -15.10
CA VAL A 185 -15.77 -7.62 -15.61
C VAL A 185 -16.76 -8.71 -15.17
N GLU A 186 -16.38 -9.98 -15.29
CA GLU A 186 -17.17 -11.13 -14.84
C GLU A 186 -17.31 -11.20 -13.33
N PHE A 187 -16.30 -10.81 -12.54
CA PHE A 187 -16.41 -10.71 -11.09
C PHE A 187 -17.46 -9.69 -10.69
N VAL A 188 -17.43 -8.48 -11.27
CA VAL A 188 -18.41 -7.43 -10.98
C VAL A 188 -19.79 -7.81 -11.53
N ALA A 189 -19.90 -8.34 -12.74
CA ALA A 189 -21.17 -8.86 -13.27
C ALA A 189 -21.72 -10.04 -12.44
N SER A 190 -20.87 -10.88 -11.87
CA SER A 190 -21.24 -11.94 -10.92
C SER A 190 -21.73 -11.35 -9.58
N LEU A 191 -21.13 -10.25 -9.10
CA LEU A 191 -21.65 -9.52 -7.94
C LEU A 191 -23.02 -8.93 -8.24
N VAL A 192 -23.22 -8.33 -9.43
CA VAL A 192 -24.52 -7.83 -9.92
C VAL A 192 -25.58 -8.94 -9.95
N ASP A 193 -25.27 -10.06 -10.60
CA ASP A 193 -26.22 -11.16 -10.79
C ASP A 193 -26.59 -11.85 -9.46
N ARG A 194 -25.63 -12.03 -8.54
CA ARG A 194 -25.90 -12.57 -7.19
C ARG A 194 -26.77 -11.63 -6.38
N VAL A 195 -26.48 -10.32 -6.45
CA VAL A 195 -27.33 -9.28 -5.86
C VAL A 195 -28.76 -9.37 -6.38
N SER A 196 -28.95 -9.53 -7.70
CA SER A 196 -30.27 -9.55 -8.33
C SER A 196 -31.09 -10.81 -8.04
N ARG A 197 -30.51 -11.83 -7.37
CA ARG A 197 -31.13 -13.14 -7.13
C ARG A 197 -31.26 -13.53 -5.65
N ALA A 198 -30.76 -12.74 -4.72
CA ALA A 198 -30.67 -13.12 -3.31
C ALA A 198 -31.85 -12.63 -2.46
N ASP A 199 -32.81 -13.51 -2.17
CA ASP A 199 -33.86 -13.26 -1.15
C ASP A 199 -33.29 -13.26 0.29
N SER A 200 -32.10 -13.82 0.52
CA SER A 200 -31.40 -13.82 1.80
C SER A 200 -30.15 -12.94 1.75
N ARG A 201 -30.14 -11.85 2.53
CA ARG A 201 -29.03 -10.88 2.63
C ARG A 201 -27.74 -11.44 3.26
N GLU A 202 -27.83 -12.53 4.03
CA GLU A 202 -26.69 -13.14 4.71
C GLU A 202 -25.89 -14.04 3.75
N GLY A 203 -24.58 -13.81 3.65
CA GLY A 203 -23.66 -14.63 2.83
C GLY A 203 -23.19 -14.00 1.51
N LEU A 204 -23.79 -12.91 1.03
CA LEU A 204 -23.42 -12.34 -0.27
C LEU A 204 -22.00 -11.74 -0.32
N PHE A 205 -21.50 -11.31 0.84
CA PHE A 205 -20.22 -10.62 1.00
C PHE A 205 -19.38 -11.19 2.17
N THR A 206 -19.48 -12.49 2.45
CA THR A 206 -18.66 -13.16 3.48
C THR A 206 -17.18 -13.24 3.08
N GLU A 207 -16.44 -12.22 3.50
CA GLU A 207 -15.01 -11.96 3.31
C GLU A 207 -14.53 -11.36 1.96
N PRO A 208 -14.58 -12.03 0.81
CA PRO A 208 -13.37 -12.38 0.06
C PRO A 208 -12.66 -11.18 -0.57
N GLY A 209 -13.41 -10.18 -1.04
CA GLY A 209 -12.93 -9.06 -1.86
C GLY A 209 -11.79 -8.24 -1.23
N ALA A 210 -11.81 -8.00 0.08
CA ALA A 210 -10.74 -7.25 0.75
C ALA A 210 -9.42 -8.03 0.73
N ARG A 211 -9.46 -9.34 1.03
CA ARG A 211 -8.30 -10.25 0.91
C ARG A 211 -7.86 -10.44 -0.55
N GLN A 212 -8.77 -10.30 -1.51
CA GLN A 212 -8.44 -10.41 -2.93
C GLN A 212 -7.73 -9.14 -3.45
N LEU A 213 -8.23 -7.95 -3.12
CA LEU A 213 -7.54 -6.68 -3.40
C LEU A 213 -6.17 -6.62 -2.67
N GLU A 214 -6.10 -7.08 -1.42
CA GLU A 214 -4.86 -7.24 -0.66
C GLU A 214 -3.84 -8.13 -1.40
N ALA A 215 -4.29 -9.29 -1.90
CA ALA A 215 -3.43 -10.22 -2.64
C ALA A 215 -2.92 -9.63 -3.97
N TYR A 216 -3.79 -8.99 -4.76
CA TYR A 216 -3.38 -8.31 -6.01
C TYR A 216 -2.40 -7.17 -5.74
N LEU A 217 -2.64 -6.37 -4.69
CA LEU A 217 -1.76 -5.27 -4.32
C LEU A 217 -0.40 -5.77 -3.81
N LEU A 218 -0.37 -6.81 -2.99
CA LEU A 218 0.85 -7.46 -2.52
C LEU A 218 1.67 -8.10 -3.65
N GLU A 219 1.01 -8.72 -4.63
CA GLU A 219 1.66 -9.27 -5.82
C GLU A 219 2.31 -8.12 -6.62
N PHE A 220 1.53 -7.08 -6.96
CA PHE A 220 2.02 -5.90 -7.66
C PHE A 220 3.20 -5.20 -6.97
N VAL A 221 3.11 -5.00 -5.65
CA VAL A 221 4.20 -4.46 -4.83
C VAL A 221 5.43 -5.36 -4.91
N SER A 222 5.24 -6.69 -4.81
CA SER A 222 6.32 -7.68 -4.89
C SER A 222 6.96 -7.72 -6.28
N ASP A 223 6.19 -7.50 -7.35
CA ASP A 223 6.68 -7.44 -8.73
C ASP A 223 7.48 -6.15 -8.95
N LEU A 224 6.96 -5.00 -8.51
CA LEU A 224 7.62 -3.71 -8.69
C LEU A 224 8.95 -3.65 -7.89
N MET A 225 8.98 -4.19 -6.67
CA MET A 225 10.19 -4.30 -5.86
C MET A 225 11.28 -5.22 -6.46
N GLN A 226 10.97 -6.08 -7.44
CA GLN A 226 11.96 -6.92 -8.13
C GLN A 226 12.67 -6.21 -9.28
N VAL A 227 12.11 -5.12 -9.80
CA VAL A 227 12.67 -4.36 -10.94
C VAL A 227 13.30 -3.03 -10.54
N LEU A 228 13.07 -2.57 -9.30
CA LEU A 228 13.74 -1.44 -8.68
C LEU A 228 15.16 -1.80 -8.22
N GLU A 229 16.04 -0.79 -8.12
CA GLU A 229 17.44 -1.02 -7.73
C GLU A 229 17.54 -1.42 -6.25
N PRO A 230 18.34 -2.44 -5.89
CA PRO A 230 18.56 -2.77 -4.49
C PRO A 230 19.38 -1.67 -3.80
N PRO A 231 19.09 -1.25 -2.56
CA PRO A 231 19.85 -0.22 -1.87
C PRO A 231 21.33 -0.56 -1.74
N ILE A 232 22.20 0.44 -1.87
CA ILE A 232 23.66 0.29 -1.74
C ILE A 232 24.04 -0.43 -0.43
N LEU A 233 23.34 -0.13 0.68
CA LEU A 233 23.56 -0.80 1.97
C LEU A 233 23.23 -2.30 1.92
N ILE A 234 22.13 -2.71 1.27
CA ILE A 234 21.78 -4.13 1.06
C ILE A 234 22.78 -4.82 0.12
N GLN A 235 23.29 -4.12 -0.89
CA GLN A 235 24.34 -4.63 -1.78
C GLN A 235 25.66 -4.90 -1.02
N LEU A 236 26.06 -3.99 -0.13
CA LEU A 236 27.24 -4.14 0.75
C LEU A 236 27.11 -5.32 1.72
N GLU A 237 25.93 -5.54 2.28
CA GLU A 237 25.62 -6.71 3.14
C GLU A 237 25.74 -8.03 2.37
N ARG A 238 25.24 -8.07 1.12
CA ARG A 238 25.37 -9.22 0.21
C ARG A 238 26.81 -9.41 -0.31
N GLY A 239 27.68 -8.41 -0.10
CA GLY A 239 29.10 -8.45 -0.41
C GLY A 239 29.43 -8.31 -1.90
N VAL A 240 28.53 -7.72 -2.69
CA VAL A 240 28.74 -7.38 -4.11
C VAL A 240 27.98 -6.08 -4.40
N LEU A 241 28.71 -5.01 -4.75
CA LEU A 241 28.13 -3.78 -5.30
C LEU A 241 27.87 -3.91 -6.81
N SER A 242 26.81 -3.27 -7.29
CA SER A 242 26.51 -3.16 -8.72
C SER A 242 27.69 -2.50 -9.45
N GLY A 243 28.07 -3.08 -10.60
CA GLY A 243 29.24 -2.64 -11.36
C GLY A 243 30.60 -3.07 -10.79
N MET A 244 30.66 -3.79 -9.66
CA MET A 244 31.92 -4.26 -9.04
C MET A 244 31.94 -5.79 -8.90
N SER A 245 33.13 -6.38 -8.95
CA SER A 245 33.35 -7.76 -8.49
C SER A 245 33.23 -7.89 -6.97
N ARG A 246 33.12 -9.13 -6.48
CA ARG A 246 33.15 -9.42 -5.05
C ARG A 246 34.49 -9.01 -4.43
N GLU A 247 35.58 -9.25 -5.13
CA GLU A 247 36.95 -8.92 -4.72
C GLU A 247 37.15 -7.41 -4.57
N GLU A 248 36.68 -6.63 -5.55
CA GLU A 248 36.71 -5.16 -5.50
C GLU A 248 35.80 -4.62 -4.38
N THR A 249 34.62 -5.21 -4.20
CA THR A 249 33.69 -4.84 -3.12
C THR A 249 34.33 -5.09 -1.73
N GLN A 250 34.99 -6.23 -1.54
CA GLN A 250 35.70 -6.53 -0.29
C GLN A 250 36.91 -5.60 -0.07
N LEU A 251 37.65 -5.26 -1.12
CA LEU A 251 38.73 -4.29 -1.04
C LEU A 251 38.21 -2.89 -0.65
N LEU A 252 37.05 -2.48 -1.17
CA LEU A 252 36.40 -1.23 -0.79
C LEU A 252 35.97 -1.27 0.68
N LYS A 253 35.23 -2.31 1.11
CA LYS A 253 34.82 -2.50 2.51
C LYS A 253 36.01 -2.37 3.47
N HIS A 254 37.10 -3.07 3.19
CA HIS A 254 38.32 -3.01 4.01
C HIS A 254 38.93 -1.59 4.04
N LYS A 255 38.95 -0.87 2.91
CA LYS A 255 39.45 0.52 2.86
C LYS A 255 38.62 1.49 3.71
N VAL A 256 37.30 1.31 3.78
CA VAL A 256 36.38 2.15 4.57
C VAL A 256 36.14 1.63 6.00
N GLY A 257 36.86 0.58 6.43
CA GLY A 257 36.76 0.02 7.78
C GLY A 257 35.52 -0.85 8.04
N MET A 258 34.73 -1.17 7.02
CA MET A 258 33.61 -2.11 7.11
C MET A 258 34.13 -3.54 7.11
N ARG A 259 33.61 -4.37 8.02
CA ARG A 259 33.91 -5.81 8.11
C ARG A 259 32.89 -6.61 7.30
#